data_AF-A0A7D4QHT5-F1
#
_entry.id   AF-A0A7D4QHT5-F1
#
_cell.length_a   1.000
_cell.length_b   1.000
_cell.length_c   1.000
_cell.angle_alpha   90.00
_cell.angle_beta   90.00
_cell.angle_gamma   90.00
#
_symmetry.space_group_name_H-M   'P 1'
#
loop_
_entity.id
_entity.type
_entity.pdbx_description
1 polymer ?
#
loop_
_entity_poly.entity_id
_entity_poly.type
_entity_poly.pdbx_seq_one_letter_code
_entity_poly.pdbx_strand_id
1 'polypeptide(L)'
;MEAYKSIGPYELHPVKTRVALLVKMRFASINKLGTDYLDGHLVMVEPHPNDTIFYKIDNLNNRFFVHHFRLYNMADITPEFRRHMAIAYKVGLREHVK
;
A
#
# COMPACT_ATOMS: atom_id res chain seq x y z
N MET A 1 -5.63 -10.20 1.05
CA MET A 1 -4.30 -10.80 1.23
C MET A 1 -3.86 -11.65 0.04
N GLU A 2 -4.75 -12.40 -0.63
CA GLU A 2 -4.39 -13.21 -1.81
C GLU A 2 -3.74 -12.42 -2.94
N ALA A 3 -4.18 -11.17 -3.18
CA ALA A 3 -3.58 -10.30 -4.20
C ALA A 3 -2.09 -9.98 -3.98
N TYR A 4 -1.59 -10.04 -2.73
CA TYR A 4 -0.16 -9.85 -2.45
C TYR A 4 0.65 -11.13 -2.63
N LYS A 5 0.04 -12.31 -2.46
CA LYS A 5 0.74 -13.60 -2.65
C LYS A 5 1.28 -13.76 -4.07
N SER A 6 0.62 -13.15 -5.07
CA SER A 6 1.08 -13.14 -6.46
C SER A 6 2.18 -12.12 -6.76
N ILE A 7 2.48 -11.20 -5.84
CA ILE A 7 3.50 -10.15 -6.00
C ILE A 7 4.84 -10.58 -5.41
N GLY A 8 4.82 -11.19 -4.22
CA GLY A 8 6.02 -11.73 -3.57
C GLY A 8 5.81 -12.06 -2.10
N PRO A 9 6.82 -12.67 -1.44
CA PRO A 9 6.77 -12.95 -0.01
C PRO A 9 6.77 -11.67 0.82
N TYR A 10 6.00 -11.64 1.91
CA TYR A 10 5.96 -10.53 2.84
C TYR A 10 5.68 -11.04 4.26
N GLU A 11 6.09 -10.26 5.26
CA GLU A 11 5.79 -10.49 6.65
C GLU A 11 4.62 -9.60 7.10
N LEU A 12 3.75 -10.15 7.93
CA LEU A 12 2.73 -9.37 8.64
C LEU A 12 3.34 -8.87 9.93
N HIS A 13 3.47 -7.56 10.07
CA HIS A 13 3.92 -6.91 11.28
C HIS A 13 2.71 -6.27 11.97
N PRO A 14 2.08 -6.94 12.94
CA PRO A 14 1.01 -6.36 13.73
C PRO A 14 1.56 -5.17 14.53
N VAL A 15 0.90 -4.02 14.40
CA VAL A 15 1.12 -2.83 15.20
C VAL A 15 -0.15 -2.57 15.99
N LYS A 16 -0.07 -1.91 17.15
CA LYS A 16 -1.19 -1.78 18.11
C LYS A 16 -2.58 -1.56 17.49
N THR A 17 -2.67 -0.73 16.45
CA THR A 17 -3.95 -0.37 15.81
C THR A 17 -4.06 -0.78 14.34
N ARG A 18 -3.04 -1.42 13.74
CA ARG A 18 -2.99 -1.70 12.30
C ARG A 18 -2.15 -2.93 11.96
N VAL A 19 -2.30 -3.47 10.76
CA VAL A 19 -1.45 -4.56 10.27
C VAL A 19 -0.59 -4.05 9.14
N ALA A 20 0.72 -3.92 9.37
CA ALA A 20 1.66 -3.49 8.35
C ALA A 20 2.22 -4.68 7.57
N LEU A 21 2.41 -4.52 6.27
CA LEU A 21 3.14 -5.46 5.42
C LEU A 21 4.59 -4.99 5.34
N LEU A 22 5.49 -5.92 5.65
CA LEU A 22 6.93 -5.70 5.75
C LEU A 22 7.66 -6.64 4.78
N VAL A 23 8.68 -6.12 4.11
CA VAL A 23 9.75 -6.92 3.51
C VAL A 23 11.09 -6.52 4.13
N LYS A 24 11.85 -5.60 3.53
CA LYS A 24 12.98 -4.93 4.22
C LYS A 24 12.52 -3.70 4.99
N MET A 25 11.48 -3.02 4.48
CA MET A 25 10.80 -1.93 5.16
C MET A 25 9.28 -2.08 5.04
N ARG A 26 8.54 -1.38 5.90
CA ARG A 26 7.07 -1.33 5.82
C ARG A 26 6.68 -0.57 4.55
N PHE A 27 5.85 -1.19 3.72
CA PHE A 27 5.50 -0.63 2.42
C PHE A 27 3.99 -0.56 2.17
N ALA A 28 3.20 -1.28 2.96
CA ALA A 28 1.76 -1.17 2.96
C ALA A 28 1.22 -1.41 4.37
N SER A 29 0.00 -0.97 4.64
CA SER A 29 -0.69 -1.29 5.89
C SER A 29 -2.19 -1.32 5.68
N ILE A 30 -2.85 -2.16 6.48
CA ILE A 30 -4.29 -2.12 6.71
C ILE A 30 -4.48 -1.33 8.00
N ASN A 31 -5.06 -0.14 7.91
CA ASN A 31 -5.21 0.79 9.03
C ASN A 31 -6.49 0.51 9.83
N LYS A 32 -7.59 0.24 9.13
CA LYS A 32 -8.91 0.06 9.75
C LYS A 32 -9.76 -0.90 8.91
N LEU A 33 -10.53 -1.72 9.60
CA LEU A 33 -11.64 -2.46 9.01
C LEU A 33 -12.92 -1.72 9.43
N GLY A 34 -13.52 -1.01 8.48
CA GLY A 34 -14.85 -0.42 8.63
C GLY A 34 -15.95 -1.49 8.49
N THR A 35 -17.20 -1.06 8.61
CA THR A 35 -18.36 -1.97 8.47
C THR A 35 -18.47 -2.56 7.06
N ASP A 36 -18.14 -1.76 6.06
CA ASP A 36 -18.31 -2.05 4.62
C ASP A 36 -17.05 -1.78 3.79
N TYR A 37 -15.96 -1.31 4.42
CA TYR A 37 -14.71 -1.01 3.72
C TYR A 37 -13.47 -1.43 4.52
N LEU A 38 -12.40 -1.71 3.79
CA LEU A 38 -11.05 -1.81 4.30
C LEU A 38 -10.30 -0.52 3.98
N ASP A 39 -9.73 0.11 5.02
CA ASP A 39 -8.87 1.28 4.89
C ASP A 39 -7.41 0.87 5.01
N GLY A 40 -6.60 1.33 4.07
CA GLY A 40 -5.18 1.03 4.05
C GLY A 40 -4.37 2.10 3.34
N HIS A 41 -3.05 1.89 3.34
CA HIS A 41 -2.16 2.74 2.58
C HIS A 41 -1.01 1.96 1.94
N LEU A 42 -0.47 2.53 0.87
CA LEU A 42 0.76 2.13 0.20
C LEU A 42 1.83 3.21 0.40
N VAL A 43 3.10 2.81 0.47
CA VAL A 43 4.24 3.73 0.51
C VAL A 43 4.96 3.66 -0.83
N MET A 44 4.99 4.77 -1.55
CA MET A 44 5.66 4.89 -2.85
C MET A 44 6.62 6.10 -2.86
N VAL A 45 7.46 6.21 -3.89
CA VAL A 45 8.44 7.30 -4.05
C VAL A 45 7.95 8.41 -5.00
N GLU A 46 6.82 8.19 -5.66
CA GLU A 46 6.17 9.16 -6.53
C GLU A 46 4.74 9.45 -6.05
N PRO A 47 4.22 10.69 -6.21
CA PRO A 47 2.95 11.09 -5.62
C PRO A 47 1.70 10.56 -6.34
N HIS A 48 1.74 10.22 -7.64
CA HIS A 48 0.57 9.67 -8.36
C HIS A 48 -0.78 10.41 -8.14
N PRO A 49 -0.84 11.76 -8.27
CA PRO A 49 -2.01 12.53 -7.86
C PRO A 49 -3.25 12.38 -8.76
N ASN A 50 -3.09 11.82 -9.96
CA ASN A 50 -4.18 11.66 -10.93
C ASN A 50 -4.93 10.33 -10.77
N ASP A 51 -4.43 9.43 -9.92
CA ASP A 51 -4.99 8.09 -9.75
C ASP A 51 -6.16 8.14 -8.78
N THR A 52 -7.37 7.82 -9.27
CA THR A 52 -8.62 7.95 -8.51
C THR A 52 -8.80 6.93 -7.38
N ILE A 53 -7.93 5.92 -7.33
CA ILE A 53 -7.92 4.87 -6.29
C ILE A 53 -7.51 5.44 -4.93
N PHE A 54 -6.75 6.55 -4.93
CA PHE A 54 -6.24 7.17 -3.71
C PHE A 54 -7.06 8.39 -3.33
N TYR A 55 -7.69 8.35 -2.15
CA TYR A 55 -8.49 9.47 -1.66
C TYR A 55 -7.63 10.50 -0.92
N LYS A 56 -6.39 10.15 -0.54
CA LYS A 56 -5.44 11.02 0.16
C LYS A 56 -4.01 10.57 -0.11
N ILE A 57 -3.11 11.54 -0.30
CA ILE A 57 -1.67 11.32 -0.40
C ILE A 57 -0.97 12.20 0.62
N ASP A 58 -0.26 11.61 1.58
CA ASP A 58 0.60 12.36 2.50
C ASP A 58 2.05 12.36 1.99
N ASN A 59 2.69 13.53 2.02
CA ASN A 59 4.10 13.67 1.65
C ASN A 59 5.00 13.60 2.90
N LEU A 60 5.86 12.58 2.96
CA LEU A 60 6.87 12.41 3.98
C LEU A 60 8.23 12.90 3.45
N ASN A 61 8.51 14.18 3.67
CA ASN A 61 9.79 14.85 3.42
C ASN A 61 10.32 14.69 1.98
N ASN A 62 9.44 14.74 0.97
CA ASN A 62 9.76 14.55 -0.45
C ASN A 62 10.50 13.24 -0.77
N ARG A 63 10.48 12.27 0.14
CA ARG A 63 11.17 10.99 -0.01
C ARG A 63 10.20 9.84 -0.18
N PHE A 64 9.09 9.90 0.55
CA PHE A 64 8.03 8.91 0.48
C PHE A 64 6.69 9.61 0.42
N PHE A 65 5.78 9.01 -0.32
CA PHE A 65 4.39 9.41 -0.42
C PHE A 65 3.55 8.26 0.12
N VAL A 66 2.62 8.58 1.01
CA VAL A 66 1.70 7.62 1.63
C VAL A 66 0.35 7.75 0.95
N HIS A 67 0.03 6.78 0.13
CA HIS A 67 -1.19 6.73 -0.67
C HIS A 67 -2.27 5.96 0.07
N HIS A 68 -3.28 6.66 0.57
CA HIS A 68 -4.39 6.04 1.29
C HIS A 68 -5.50 5.65 0.34
N PHE A 69 -6.04 4.46 0.54
CA PHE A 69 -7.08 3.86 -0.29
C PHE A 69 -8.18 3.23 0.58
N ARG A 70 -9.35 3.04 -0.02
CA ARG A 70 -10.44 2.23 0.55
C ARG A 70 -10.86 1.17 -0.44
N LEU A 71 -11.04 -0.06 0.05
CA LEU A 71 -11.60 -1.16 -0.73
C LEU A 71 -12.93 -1.55 -0.10
N TYR A 72 -14.00 -1.48 -0.86
CA TYR A 72 -15.34 -1.90 -0.47
C TYR A 72 -15.59 -3.36 -0.86
N ASN A 73 -14.97 -3.80 -1.96
CA ASN A 73 -15.09 -5.17 -2.45
C ASN A 73 -13.85 -5.60 -3.24
N MET A 74 -13.83 -6.86 -3.67
CA MET A 74 -12.68 -7.43 -4.40
C MET A 74 -12.48 -6.84 -5.81
N ALA A 75 -13.53 -6.30 -6.44
CA ALA A 75 -13.42 -5.68 -7.76
C ALA A 75 -12.64 -4.36 -7.72
N ASP A 76 -12.53 -3.72 -6.55
CA ASP A 76 -11.71 -2.53 -6.34
C ASP A 76 -10.21 -2.84 -6.47
N ILE A 77 -9.81 -4.12 -6.42
CA ILE A 77 -8.44 -4.58 -6.70
C ILE A 77 -8.24 -4.68 -8.23
N THR A 78 -8.33 -3.53 -8.88
CA THR A 78 -8.18 -3.37 -10.33
C THR A 78 -6.74 -3.71 -10.78
N PRO A 79 -6.52 -3.94 -12.09
CA PRO A 79 -5.18 -4.09 -12.64
C PRO A 79 -4.27 -2.89 -12.32
N GLU A 80 -4.84 -1.69 -12.29
CA GLU A 80 -4.12 -0.48 -11.91
C GLU A 80 -3.69 -0.50 -10.45
N PHE A 81 -4.60 -0.84 -9.54
CA PHE A 81 -4.25 -0.96 -8.13
C PHE A 81 -3.14 -2.00 -7.89
N ARG A 82 -3.18 -3.13 -8.61
CA ARG A 82 -2.13 -4.16 -8.57
C ARG A 82 -0.77 -3.63 -9.03
N ARG A 83 -0.72 -2.73 -10.02
CA ARG A 83 0.52 -2.06 -10.42
C ARG A 83 1.09 -1.23 -9.28
N HIS A 84 0.26 -0.46 -8.58
CA HIS A 84 0.71 0.31 -7.40
C HIS A 84 1.16 -0.59 -6.26
N MET A 85 0.45 -1.70 -6.00
CA MET A 85 0.89 -2.69 -5.00
C MET A 85 2.29 -3.23 -5.33
N ALA A 86 2.59 -3.48 -6.60
CA ALA A 86 3.93 -3.93 -7.03
C ALA A 86 4.98 -2.82 -6.89
N ILE A 87 4.65 -1.56 -7.20
CA ILE A 87 5.55 -0.41 -6.98
C ILE A 87 5.88 -0.29 -5.49
N ALA A 88 4.86 -0.28 -4.63
CA ALA A 88 5.05 -0.22 -3.19
C ALA A 88 5.91 -1.39 -2.68
N TYR A 89 5.69 -2.60 -3.20
CA TYR A 89 6.50 -3.76 -2.86
C TYR A 89 7.99 -3.57 -3.21
N LYS A 90 8.31 -3.07 -4.42
CA LYS A 90 9.70 -2.71 -4.81
C LYS A 90 10.30 -1.63 -3.92
N VAL A 91 9.48 -0.66 -3.51
CA VAL A 91 9.88 0.35 -2.51
C VAL A 91 10.23 -0.35 -1.19
N GLY A 92 9.40 -1.29 -0.75
CA GLY A 92 9.65 -2.15 0.40
C GLY A 92 10.97 -2.94 0.32
N LEU A 93 11.33 -3.44 -0.86
CA LEU A 93 12.59 -4.14 -1.12
C LEU A 93 13.81 -3.21 -1.19
N ARG A 94 13.59 -1.89 -1.12
CA ARG A 94 14.59 -0.83 -1.29
C ARG A 94 15.24 -0.81 -2.67
N GLU A 95 14.58 -1.32 -3.70
CA GLU A 95 15.08 -1.30 -5.09
C GLU A 95 15.11 0.11 -5.70
N HIS A 96 14.45 1.07 -5.05
CA HIS A 96 14.49 2.48 -5.40
C HIS A 96 15.74 3.22 -4.88
N VAL A 97 16.49 2.62 -3.94
CA VAL A 97 17.71 3.19 -3.38
C VAL A 97 18.89 2.59 -4.14
N LYS A 98 19.46 3.35 -5.09
CA LYS A 98 20.78 3.07 -5.66
C LYS A 98 21.86 3.66 -4.77
#